data_AF-A0A3E0HQ30-F1
#
_entry.id   AF-A0A3E0HQ30-F1
#
_cell.length_a   1.000
_cell.length_b   1.000
_cell.length_c   1.000
_cell.angle_alpha   90.00
_cell.angle_beta   90.00
_cell.angle_gamma   90.00
#
_symmetry.space_group_name_H-M   'P 1'
#
loop_
_entity.id
_entity.type
_entity.pdbx_description
1 polymer ?
#
loop_
_entity_poly.entity_id
_entity_poly.type
_entity_poly.pdbx_seq_one_letter_code
_entity_poly.pdbx_strand_id
1 'polypeptide(L)'
;MSDIQVEVSELHAHAKNVDALADQVANCAQTAKGIDFGIDTFGVIGQAFAAFIKPNSQQQAANLDSAVEAVRDVSKNLDATADLYEQTDSDNADLFGGIEGGM
;
A
#
# COMPACT_ATOMS: atom_id res chain seq x y z
N MET A 1 -19.79 8.30 24.80
CA MET A 1 -19.11 7.44 23.81
C MET A 1 -19.00 8.28 22.57
N SER A 2 -17.80 8.50 22.02
CA SER A 2 -17.72 9.14 20.70
C SER A 2 -18.31 8.16 19.70
N ASP A 3 -19.32 8.63 18.99
CA ASP A 3 -19.92 7.94 17.86
C ASP A 3 -18.84 7.80 16.78
N ILE A 4 -18.53 6.57 16.38
CA ILE A 4 -17.62 6.36 15.24
C ILE A 4 -18.51 6.47 14.01
N GLN A 5 -18.58 7.67 13.43
CA GLN A 5 -19.19 7.87 12.12
C GLN A 5 -18.22 7.40 11.06
N VAL A 6 -18.57 6.30 10.39
CA VAL A 6 -17.80 5.74 9.28
C VAL A 6 -18.41 6.20 7.98
N GLU A 7 -17.71 7.09 7.28
CA GLU A 7 -18.06 7.52 5.92
C GLU A 7 -17.38 6.58 4.92
N VAL A 8 -18.15 5.70 4.29
CA VAL A 8 -17.62 4.70 3.36
C VAL A 8 -16.85 5.34 2.20
N SER A 9 -17.36 6.45 1.66
CA SER A 9 -16.71 7.18 0.57
C SER A 9 -15.31 7.69 0.97
N GLU A 10 -15.12 8.08 2.23
CA GLU A 10 -13.82 8.49 2.76
C GLU A 10 -12.88 7.30 2.97
N LEU A 11 -13.41 6.13 3.34
CA LEU A 11 -12.63 4.89 3.44
C LEU A 11 -12.07 4.46 2.08
N HIS A 12 -12.88 4.46 1.02
CA HIS A 12 -12.41 4.18 -0.34
C HIS A 12 -11.40 5.22 -0.82
N ALA A 13 -11.63 6.51 -0.52
CA ALA A 13 -10.66 7.56 -0.84
C ALA A 13 -9.34 7.33 -0.10
N HIS A 14 -9.39 6.90 1.17
CA HIS A 14 -8.21 6.59 1.96
C HIS A 14 -7.47 5.38 1.42
N ALA A 15 -8.18 4.29 1.06
CA ALA A 15 -7.60 3.12 0.41
C ALA A 15 -6.80 3.54 -0.84
N LYS A 16 -7.40 4.31 -1.75
CA LYS A 16 -6.72 4.84 -2.94
C LYS A 16 -5.46 5.66 -2.61
N ASN A 17 -5.52 6.48 -1.57
CA ASN A 17 -4.36 7.27 -1.15
C ASN A 17 -3.23 6.37 -0.61
N VAL A 18 -3.57 5.31 0.11
CA VAL A 18 -2.61 4.31 0.61
C VAL A 18 -2.00 3.51 -0.54
N ASP A 19 -2.78 3.13 -1.54
CA ASP A 19 -2.27 2.47 -2.75
C ASP A 19 -1.31 3.39 -3.53
N ALA A 20 -1.66 4.67 -3.69
CA ALA A 20 -0.78 5.65 -4.33
C ALA A 20 0.53 5.86 -3.54
N LEU A 21 0.52 5.72 -2.22
CA LEU A 21 1.74 5.69 -1.41
C LEU A 21 2.58 4.44 -1.70
N ALA A 22 1.95 3.28 -1.86
CA ALA A 22 2.68 2.06 -2.21
C ALA A 22 3.41 2.21 -3.56
N ASP A 23 2.80 2.88 -4.54
CA ASP A 23 3.44 3.16 -5.83
C ASP A 23 4.65 4.09 -5.69
N GLN A 24 4.60 5.08 -4.79
CA GLN A 24 5.75 5.92 -4.49
C GLN A 24 6.90 5.12 -3.87
N VAL A 25 6.60 4.21 -2.95
CA VAL A 25 7.61 3.32 -2.35
C VAL A 25 8.18 2.36 -3.40
N ALA A 26 7.36 1.88 -4.34
CA ALA A 26 7.80 1.03 -5.45
C ALA A 26 8.79 1.77 -6.37
N ASN A 27 8.53 3.04 -6.66
CA ASN A 27 9.46 3.87 -7.42
C ASN A 27 10.81 4.05 -6.69
N CYS A 28 10.80 4.21 -5.37
CA CYS A 28 12.01 4.23 -4.56
C CYS A 28 12.77 2.89 -4.62
N ALA A 29 12.07 1.76 -4.50
CA ALA A 29 12.66 0.44 -4.62
C ALA A 29 13.32 0.23 -5.99
N GLN A 30 12.65 0.64 -7.07
CA GLN A 30 13.18 0.56 -8.42
C GLN A 30 14.43 1.42 -8.60
N THR A 31 14.42 2.63 -8.04
CA THR A 31 15.60 3.52 -8.05
C THR A 31 16.78 2.87 -7.32
N ALA A 32 16.55 2.27 -6.14
CA ALA A 32 17.58 1.58 -5.38
C ALA A 32 18.15 0.36 -6.13
N LYS A 33 17.31 -0.40 -6.84
CA LYS A 33 17.74 -1.52 -7.70
C LYS A 33 18.58 -1.08 -8.90
N GLY A 34 18.37 0.15 -9.37
CA GLY A 34 19.07 0.73 -10.52
C GLY A 34 20.48 1.26 -10.19
N ILE A 35 20.93 1.20 -8.92
CA ILE A 35 22.26 1.66 -8.55
C ILE A 35 23.32 0.79 -9.21
N ASP A 36 24.18 1.41 -10.02
CA ASP A 36 25.34 0.75 -10.60
C ASP A 36 26.51 0.70 -9.63
N PHE A 37 27.12 -0.48 -9.53
CA PHE A 37 28.32 -0.74 -8.72
C PHE A 37 29.51 -1.15 -9.60
N GLY A 38 29.41 -0.92 -10.90
CA GLY A 38 30.40 -1.29 -11.89
C GLY A 38 31.65 -0.41 -11.86
N ILE A 39 32.56 -0.72 -12.79
CA ILE A 39 33.84 -0.01 -12.96
C ILE A 39 33.59 1.44 -13.43
N ASP A 40 32.53 1.70 -14.17
CA ASP A 40 32.19 3.06 -14.63
C ASP A 40 31.82 3.99 -13.46
N THR A 41 31.25 3.44 -12.39
CA THR A 41 30.85 4.20 -11.19
C THR A 41 31.96 4.27 -10.13
N PHE A 42 32.60 3.14 -9.82
CA PHE A 42 33.58 3.06 -8.71
C PHE A 42 35.05 3.05 -9.17
N GLY A 43 35.32 2.97 -10.47
CA GLY A 43 36.67 2.75 -10.99
C GLY A 43 37.27 1.41 -10.55
N VAL A 44 38.49 1.12 -11.00
CA VAL A 44 39.18 -0.15 -10.68
C VAL A 44 39.57 -0.24 -9.21
N ILE A 45 40.03 0.87 -8.61
CA ILE A 45 40.46 0.92 -7.20
C ILE A 45 39.27 0.88 -6.24
N GLY A 46 38.14 1.49 -6.61
CA GLY A 46 36.95 1.55 -5.76
C GLY A 46 36.12 0.26 -5.74
N GLN A 47 36.47 -0.75 -6.54
CA GLN A 47 35.70 -2.01 -6.61
C GLN A 47 35.63 -2.75 -5.27
N ALA A 48 36.65 -2.64 -4.42
CA ALA A 48 36.62 -3.25 -3.08
C ALA A 48 35.49 -2.65 -2.22
N PHE A 49 35.28 -1.34 -2.31
CA PHE A 49 34.17 -0.66 -1.62
C PHE A 49 32.83 -1.01 -2.25
N ALA A 50 32.76 -1.09 -3.59
CA ALA A 50 31.55 -1.51 -4.30
C ALA A 50 31.11 -2.92 -3.88
N ALA A 51 32.05 -3.86 -3.78
CA ALA A 51 31.79 -5.23 -3.32
C ALA A 51 31.27 -5.29 -1.88
N PHE A 52 31.71 -4.36 -1.02
CA PHE A 52 31.24 -4.28 0.36
C PHE A 52 29.84 -3.69 0.49
N ILE A 53 29.51 -2.66 -0.29
CA ILE A 53 28.26 -1.90 -0.16
C ILE A 53 27.11 -2.54 -0.96
N LYS A 54 27.40 -3.17 -2.10
CA LYS A 54 26.40 -3.76 -3.00
C LYS A 54 25.42 -4.71 -2.31
N PRO A 55 25.84 -5.66 -1.46
CA PRO A 55 24.90 -6.57 -0.79
C PRO A 55 23.92 -5.84 0.12
N ASN A 56 24.39 -4.82 0.85
CA ASN A 56 23.55 -4.03 1.73
C ASN A 56 22.51 -3.23 0.93
N SER A 57 22.94 -2.60 -0.17
CA SER A 57 22.03 -1.88 -1.07
C SER A 57 20.96 -2.79 -1.69
N GLN A 58 21.35 -4.00 -2.11
CA GLN A 58 20.39 -5.00 -2.61
C GLN A 58 19.40 -5.44 -1.54
N GLN A 59 19.85 -5.64 -0.30
CA GLN A 59 18.96 -5.96 0.81
C GLN A 59 17.97 -4.83 1.12
N GLN A 60 18.43 -3.58 1.09
CA GLN A 60 17.54 -2.42 1.28
C GLN A 60 16.47 -2.34 0.19
N ALA A 61 16.84 -2.59 -1.08
CA ALA A 61 15.89 -2.66 -2.17
C ALA A 61 14.82 -3.74 -1.97
N ALA A 62 15.21 -4.93 -1.49
CA ALA A 62 14.26 -5.99 -1.16
C ALA A 62 13.34 -5.61 0.01
N ASN A 63 13.87 -4.94 1.03
CA ASN A 63 13.05 -4.45 2.15
C ASN A 63 12.00 -3.42 1.68
N LEU A 64 12.35 -2.58 0.70
CA LEU A 64 11.40 -1.65 0.09
C LEU A 64 10.30 -2.40 -0.67
N ASP A 65 10.61 -3.48 -1.38
CA ASP A 65 9.57 -4.32 -2.01
C ASP A 65 8.60 -4.90 -0.97
N SER A 66 9.11 -5.44 0.14
CA SER A 66 8.25 -5.94 1.22
C SER A 66 7.40 -4.83 1.85
N ALA A 67 7.92 -3.60 1.92
CA ALA A 67 7.14 -2.45 2.38
C ALA A 67 6.01 -2.10 1.40
N VAL A 68 6.27 -2.16 0.08
CA VAL A 68 5.22 -1.96 -0.95
C VAL A 68 4.10 -2.98 -0.77
N GLU A 69 4.42 -4.25 -0.60
CA GLU A 69 3.43 -5.31 -0.39
C GLU A 69 2.57 -5.04 0.85
N ALA A 70 3.21 -4.72 1.98
CA ALA A 70 2.51 -4.42 3.22
C ALA A 70 1.57 -3.20 3.09
N VAL A 71 2.01 -2.13 2.44
CA VAL A 71 1.17 -0.94 2.23
C VAL A 71 -0.01 -1.25 1.30
N ARG A 72 0.20 -2.03 0.23
CA ARG A 72 -0.89 -2.46 -0.65
C ARG A 72 -1.90 -3.33 0.08
N ASP A 73 -1.45 -4.21 0.96
CA ASP A 73 -2.36 -5.05 1.73
C ASP A 73 -3.19 -4.22 2.72
N VAL A 74 -2.62 -3.16 3.31
CA VAL A 74 -3.41 -2.18 4.08
C VAL A 74 -4.47 -1.52 3.21
N SER A 75 -4.12 -1.06 2.01
CA SER A 75 -5.09 -0.47 1.07
C SER A 75 -6.25 -1.44 0.77
N LYS A 76 -5.94 -2.70 0.44
CA LYS A 76 -6.97 -3.72 0.16
C LYS A 76 -7.88 -3.96 1.36
N ASN A 77 -7.31 -3.98 2.57
CA ASN A 77 -8.09 -4.18 3.79
C ASN A 77 -9.01 -2.99 4.07
N LEU A 78 -8.59 -1.76 3.75
CA LEU A 78 -9.43 -0.57 3.84
C LEU A 78 -10.59 -0.62 2.86
N ASP A 79 -10.34 -0.98 1.59
CA ASP A 79 -11.39 -1.17 0.58
C ASP A 79 -12.36 -2.28 1.00
N ALA A 80 -11.86 -3.45 1.41
CA ALA A 80 -12.72 -4.54 1.89
C ALA A 80 -13.56 -4.14 3.11
N THR A 81 -13.02 -3.28 3.98
CA THR A 81 -13.78 -2.75 5.11
C THR A 81 -14.89 -1.81 4.63
N ALA A 82 -14.63 -0.96 3.65
CA ALA A 82 -15.62 -0.08 3.04
C ALA A 82 -16.77 -0.90 2.41
N ASP A 83 -16.43 -1.91 1.60
CA ASP A 83 -17.40 -2.82 0.98
C ASP A 83 -18.31 -3.51 2.02
N LEU A 84 -17.74 -3.93 3.16
CA LEU A 84 -18.51 -4.53 4.25
C LEU A 84 -19.51 -3.56 4.89
N TYR A 85 -19.13 -2.28 5.03
CA TYR A 85 -20.06 -1.26 5.52
C TYR A 85 -21.20 -1.01 4.53
N GLU A 86 -20.91 -0.87 3.23
CA GLU A 86 -21.96 -0.70 2.21
C GLU A 86 -22.92 -1.88 2.16
N GLN A 87 -22.39 -3.10 2.19
CA GLN A 87 -23.21 -4.30 2.20
C GLN A 87 -24.12 -4.37 3.42
N THR A 88 -23.57 -4.08 4.61
CA THR A 88 -24.35 -4.10 5.85
C THR A 88 -25.44 -3.02 5.84
N ASP A 89 -25.14 -1.83 5.30
CA ASP A 89 -26.12 -0.74 5.21
C ASP A 89 -27.22 -1.07 4.19
N SER A 90 -26.86 -1.62 3.03
CA SER A 90 -27.82 -2.07 2.01
C SER A 90 -28.73 -3.18 2.53
N ASP A 91 -28.18 -4.20 3.20
CA ASP A 91 -28.95 -5.31 3.76
C ASP A 91 -29.96 -4.82 4.81
N ASN A 92 -29.54 -3.85 5.65
CA ASN A 92 -30.42 -3.23 6.63
C ASN A 92 -31.51 -2.39 5.95
N ALA A 93 -31.15 -1.57 4.96
CA ALA A 93 -32.11 -0.75 4.21
C ALA A 93 -33.18 -1.60 3.52
N ASP A 94 -32.79 -2.74 2.94
CA ASP A 94 -33.72 -3.70 2.32
C ASP A 94 -34.68 -4.32 3.33
N LEU A 95 -34.17 -4.69 4.52
CA LEU A 95 -35.00 -5.21 5.61
C LEU A 95 -36.04 -4.19 6.09
N PHE A 96 -35.63 -2.93 6.30
CA PHE A 96 -36.53 -1.88 6.78
C PHE A 96 -37.50 -1.39 5.69
N GLY A 97 -37.05 -1.24 4.45
CA GLY A 97 -37.91 -0.89 3.31
C GLY A 97 -38.96 -1.95 3.01
N GLY A 98 -38.64 -3.22 3.21
CA GLY A 98 -39.59 -4.33 3.11
C GLY A 98 -40.68 -4.32 4.21
N ILE A 99 -40.38 -3.76 5.39
CA ILE A 99 -41.34 -3.63 6.50
C ILE A 99 -42.28 -2.43 6.27
N GLU A 100 -41.80 -1.31 5.76
CA GLU A 100 -42.64 -0.14 5.43
C GLU A 100 -43.54 -0.36 4.21
N GLY A 101 -43.13 -1.18 3.24
CA GLY A 101 -43.95 -1.54 2.08
C GLY A 101 -44.98 -2.65 2.31
N GLY A 102 -44.98 -3.27 3.50
CA GLY A 102 -45.82 -4.42 3.87
C GLY A 102 -46.99 -4.10 4.82
N MET A 103 -47.22 -2.83 5.17
CA MET A 103 -48.40 -2.33 5.89
C MET A 103 -49.22 -1.41 4.99
#